data_AF-A0A957NU96-F1
#
_entry.id   AF-A0A957NU96-F1
#
_cell.length_a   1.000
_cell.length_b   1.000
_cell.length_c   1.000
_cell.angle_alpha   90.00
_cell.angle_beta   90.00
_cell.angle_gamma   90.00
#
_symmetry.space_group_name_H-M   'P 1'
#
loop_
_entity.id
_entity.type
_entity.pdbx_description
1 polymer ?
#
loop_
_entity_poly.entity_id
_entity_poly.type
_entity_poly.pdbx_seq_one_letter_code
_entity_poly.pdbx_strand_id
1 'polypeptide(L)'
;ATIETALTAGAGRPVYLIKPMPGLEARFELAPGAAPLVEVTGLAAATDALVAVDLPFGPLTLLGYTLAQQGAEMSVTLHWRVDERLAADYTTTVQLYDANLQKVGQDDRAAGGVFYPTSLWKPGQILLDRHAVMLTGQTPTAMLVGMYTGAEIDLLAPPLEIHF
;
A
#
# COMPACT_ATOMS: atom_id res chain seq x y z
N ALA A 1 13.52 25.15 19.97
CA ALA A 1 14.27 24.82 21.20
C ALA A 1 14.06 23.34 21.48
N THR A 2 15.15 22.59 21.52
CA THR A 2 15.21 21.15 21.22
C THR A 2 14.85 20.26 22.42
N ILE A 3 14.26 19.09 22.15
CA ILE A 3 13.87 18.02 23.12
C ILE A 3 14.99 17.68 24.11
N GLU A 4 16.23 17.84 23.69
CA GLU A 4 17.45 17.61 24.47
C GLU A 4 17.52 18.47 25.75
N THR A 5 17.04 19.72 25.71
CA THR A 5 17.00 20.61 26.88
C THR A 5 15.99 20.14 27.93
N ALA A 6 14.89 19.49 27.51
CA ALA A 6 13.85 18.99 28.41
C ALA A 6 14.29 17.71 29.14
N LEU A 7 15.09 16.86 28.48
CA LEU A 7 15.62 15.64 29.09
C LEU A 7 16.66 15.92 30.18
N THR A 8 17.51 16.93 30.01
CA THR A 8 18.54 17.28 31.01
C THR A 8 17.95 17.97 32.25
N ALA A 9 16.85 18.72 32.11
CA ALA A 9 16.19 19.39 33.24
C ALA A 9 15.30 18.44 34.09
N GLY A 10 15.03 17.23 33.60
CA GLY A 10 13.95 16.38 34.09
C GLY A 10 14.23 15.48 35.30
N ALA A 11 15.42 15.52 35.91
CA ALA A 11 15.77 14.82 37.17
C ALA A 11 15.11 13.43 37.40
N GLY A 12 15.03 12.59 36.35
CA GLY A 12 14.47 11.24 36.42
C GLY A 12 12.94 11.12 36.32
N ARG A 13 12.21 12.16 35.90
CA ARG A 13 10.76 12.07 35.60
C ARG A 13 10.53 11.78 34.10
N PRO A 14 9.62 10.84 33.76
CA PRO A 14 9.33 10.52 32.37
C PRO A 14 8.60 11.65 31.65
N VAL A 15 8.97 11.89 30.39
CA VAL A 15 8.37 12.90 29.50
C VAL A 15 7.42 12.19 28.52
N TYR A 16 6.20 12.69 28.40
CA TYR A 16 5.17 12.13 27.53
C TYR A 16 5.01 12.98 26.26
N LEU A 17 4.78 12.30 25.13
CA LEU A 17 4.45 12.95 23.87
C LEU A 17 2.93 13.20 23.78
N ILE A 18 2.55 14.38 23.30
CA ILE A 18 1.13 14.74 23.10
C ILE A 18 0.58 14.15 21.78
N LYS A 19 1.44 13.74 20.83
CA LYS A 19 1.07 13.03 19.59
C LYS A 19 2.21 12.12 19.08
N PRO A 20 1.93 11.03 18.34
CA PRO A 20 2.96 10.12 17.83
C PRO A 20 3.90 10.82 16.84
N MET A 21 5.22 10.64 17.00
CA MET A 21 6.24 11.12 16.07
C MET A 21 7.13 9.95 15.63
N PRO A 22 6.85 9.34 14.46
CA PRO A 22 7.68 8.28 13.90
C PRO A 22 9.10 8.79 13.62
N GLY A 23 10.12 8.03 14.03
CA GLY A 23 11.54 8.34 13.86
C GLY A 23 12.29 8.64 15.17
N LEU A 24 11.62 8.71 16.32
CA LEU A 24 12.27 8.90 17.62
C LEU A 24 12.87 7.59 18.18
N GLU A 25 12.51 6.45 17.62
CA GLU A 25 12.95 5.09 17.99
C GLU A 25 14.43 4.86 17.65
N ALA A 26 14.98 5.67 16.75
CA ALA A 26 16.39 5.57 16.33
C ALA A 26 17.38 6.00 17.42
N ARG A 27 16.93 6.54 18.56
CA ARG A 27 17.82 7.08 19.61
C ARG A 27 17.41 6.77 21.06
N PHE A 28 16.27 6.12 21.31
CA PHE A 28 15.79 5.80 22.67
C PHE A 28 15.10 4.42 22.71
N GLU A 29 15.24 3.70 23.84
CA GLU A 29 14.59 2.41 24.09
C GLU A 29 13.15 2.63 24.59
N LEU A 30 12.15 2.11 23.86
CA LEU A 30 10.72 2.28 24.16
C LEU A 30 10.10 0.93 24.54
N ALA A 31 9.53 0.82 25.74
CA ALA A 31 8.80 -0.36 26.19
C ALA A 31 7.27 -0.18 25.94
N PRO A 32 6.59 -1.13 25.27
CA PRO A 32 5.14 -1.05 25.06
C PRO A 32 4.35 -1.24 26.36
N GLY A 33 3.31 -0.41 26.56
CA GLY A 33 2.23 -0.66 27.52
C GLY A 33 1.21 -1.66 26.96
N ALA A 34 0.76 -2.58 27.81
CA ALA A 34 0.05 -3.82 27.43
C ALA A 34 -1.39 -3.64 26.90
N ALA A 35 -1.66 -4.28 25.74
CA ALA A 35 -2.90 -4.95 25.28
C ALA A 35 -4.23 -4.12 25.23
N PRO A 36 -5.31 -4.61 24.56
CA PRO A 36 -5.87 -5.95 24.75
C PRO A 36 -5.73 -6.90 23.56
N LEU A 37 -5.72 -8.17 23.95
CA LEU A 37 -5.62 -9.42 23.19
C LEU A 37 -6.52 -9.49 21.95
N VAL A 38 -5.95 -10.04 20.88
CA VAL A 38 -6.68 -10.86 19.91
C VAL A 38 -5.90 -12.17 19.77
N GLU A 39 -6.55 -13.27 20.11
CA GLU A 39 -6.10 -14.63 19.83
C GLU A 39 -6.39 -14.95 18.36
N VAL A 40 -5.39 -15.46 17.61
CA VAL A 40 -5.61 -16.00 16.27
C VAL A 40 -5.06 -17.42 16.18
N THR A 41 -5.98 -18.30 15.79
CA THR A 41 -5.92 -19.73 15.65
C THR A 41 -5.50 -20.13 14.22
N GLY A 42 -4.26 -20.58 14.04
CA GLY A 42 -3.81 -21.27 12.82
C GLY A 42 -3.10 -20.41 11.76
N LEU A 43 -2.38 -21.10 10.85
CA LEU A 43 -1.48 -20.53 9.84
C LEU A 43 -2.22 -19.60 8.87
N ALA A 44 -2.10 -18.29 9.11
CA ALA A 44 -2.29 -17.32 8.04
C ALA A 44 -1.04 -17.37 7.15
N ALA A 45 -1.14 -18.01 5.98
CA ALA A 45 -0.23 -17.73 4.88
C ALA A 45 -0.61 -16.36 4.28
N ALA A 46 -0.49 -15.30 5.08
CA ALA A 46 -0.47 -13.94 4.58
C ALA A 46 0.97 -13.70 4.12
N THR A 47 1.18 -13.66 2.82
CA THR A 47 2.48 -13.26 2.28
C THR A 47 2.57 -11.73 2.38
N ASP A 48 2.75 -11.25 3.61
CA ASP A 48 3.05 -9.84 3.91
C ASP A 48 4.44 -9.43 3.38
N ALA A 49 5.16 -10.40 2.80
CA ALA A 49 6.43 -10.19 2.12
C ALA A 49 6.20 -9.59 0.72
N LEU A 50 6.97 -8.54 0.42
CA LEU A 50 7.02 -7.94 -0.91
C LEU A 50 7.40 -8.98 -1.97
N VAL A 51 6.51 -9.20 -2.92
CA VAL A 51 6.79 -9.94 -4.15
C VAL A 51 7.30 -8.96 -5.19
N ALA A 52 8.60 -9.05 -5.52
CA ALA A 52 9.22 -8.19 -6.51
C ALA A 52 8.96 -8.71 -7.94
N VAL A 53 8.57 -7.83 -8.86
CA VAL A 53 8.24 -8.19 -10.25
C VAL A 53 8.88 -7.30 -11.32
N ASP A 54 9.30 -6.07 -11.00
CA ASP A 54 9.94 -5.08 -11.90
C ASP A 54 9.32 -5.04 -13.32
N LEU A 55 8.00 -4.80 -13.38
CA LEU A 55 7.21 -4.83 -14.62
C LEU A 55 6.99 -3.42 -15.20
N PRO A 56 7.36 -3.15 -16.46
CA PRO A 56 7.11 -1.86 -17.09
C PRO A 56 5.61 -1.64 -17.35
N PHE A 57 5.14 -0.41 -17.15
CA PHE A 57 3.75 0.00 -17.27
C PHE A 57 3.64 1.45 -17.77
N GLY A 58 3.97 1.65 -19.05
CA GLY A 58 4.02 2.97 -19.66
C GLY A 58 5.10 3.85 -19.00
N PRO A 59 4.74 5.03 -18.44
CA PRO A 59 5.69 5.91 -17.74
C PRO A 59 6.03 5.46 -16.31
N LEU A 60 5.55 4.28 -15.90
CA LEU A 60 5.75 3.71 -14.58
C LEU A 60 6.41 2.33 -14.69
N THR A 61 7.00 1.89 -13.58
CA THR A 61 7.38 0.49 -13.37
C THR A 61 6.75 -0.02 -12.07
N LEU A 62 6.07 -1.16 -12.12
CA LEU A 62 5.63 -1.88 -10.92
C LEU A 62 6.82 -2.66 -10.36
N LEU A 63 7.40 -2.15 -9.27
CA LEU A 63 8.54 -2.79 -8.61
C LEU A 63 8.15 -4.10 -7.93
N GLY A 64 6.94 -4.14 -7.37
CA GLY A 64 6.45 -5.25 -6.57
C GLY A 64 5.09 -4.98 -5.95
N TYR A 65 4.59 -5.97 -5.23
CA TYR A 65 3.36 -5.86 -4.49
C TYR A 65 3.37 -6.68 -3.20
N THR A 66 2.52 -6.32 -2.24
CA THR A 66 2.23 -7.13 -1.05
C THR A 66 0.75 -7.50 -1.03
N LEU A 67 0.45 -8.70 -0.51
CA LEU A 67 -0.91 -9.20 -0.34
C LEU A 67 -1.12 -9.62 1.10
N ALA A 68 -2.16 -9.07 1.74
CA ALA A 68 -2.58 -9.48 3.06
C ALA A 68 -4.09 -9.71 3.05
N GLN A 69 -4.54 -10.90 3.47
CA GLN A 69 -5.96 -11.21 3.56
C GLN A 69 -6.43 -11.23 5.01
N GLN A 70 -7.51 -10.51 5.30
CA GLN A 70 -8.18 -10.48 6.59
C GLN A 70 -9.67 -10.78 6.40
N GLY A 71 -10.06 -12.04 6.67
CA GLY A 71 -11.42 -12.50 6.40
C GLY A 71 -11.78 -12.38 4.92
N ALA A 72 -12.78 -11.55 4.61
CA ALA A 72 -13.24 -11.30 3.25
C ALA A 72 -12.55 -10.10 2.58
N GLU A 73 -11.67 -9.37 3.27
CA GLU A 73 -10.93 -8.26 2.66
C GLU A 73 -9.51 -8.72 2.27
N MET A 74 -9.10 -8.42 1.04
CA MET A 74 -7.72 -8.54 0.58
C MET A 74 -7.12 -7.14 0.41
N SER A 75 -6.13 -6.84 1.26
CA SER A 75 -5.27 -5.68 1.12
C SER A 75 -4.22 -5.95 0.05
N VAL A 76 -4.16 -5.09 -0.96
CA VAL A 76 -3.16 -5.10 -2.02
C VAL A 76 -2.38 -3.80 -1.95
N THR A 77 -1.06 -3.86 -1.80
CA THR A 77 -0.19 -2.68 -1.93
C THR A 77 0.68 -2.83 -3.17
N LEU A 78 0.59 -1.87 -4.09
CA LEU A 78 1.40 -1.80 -5.30
C LEU A 78 2.55 -0.81 -5.09
N HIS A 79 3.76 -1.20 -5.46
CA HIS A 79 4.96 -0.38 -5.33
C HIS A 79 5.34 0.14 -6.71
N TRP A 80 5.04 1.41 -6.98
CA TRP A 80 5.31 2.05 -8.26
C TRP A 80 6.60 2.85 -8.22
N ARG A 81 7.42 2.73 -9.26
CA ARG A 81 8.46 3.72 -9.61
C ARG A 81 7.95 4.58 -10.75
N VAL A 82 8.15 5.87 -10.63
CA VAL A 82 7.84 6.84 -11.69
C VAL A 82 9.07 6.97 -12.59
N ASP A 83 8.97 6.52 -13.83
CA ASP A 83 10.07 6.64 -14.78
C ASP A 83 9.94 7.94 -15.59
N GLU A 84 8.70 8.31 -15.94
CA GLU A 84 8.37 9.53 -16.67
C GLU A 84 7.16 10.25 -16.05
N ARG A 85 6.97 11.54 -16.41
CA ARG A 85 5.88 12.34 -15.87
C ARG A 85 4.53 11.90 -16.45
N LEU A 86 3.53 11.73 -15.58
CA LEU A 86 2.16 11.42 -15.98
C LEU A 86 1.40 12.69 -16.40
N ALA A 87 0.64 12.60 -17.49
CA ALA A 87 -0.03 13.74 -18.11
C ALA A 87 -1.39 14.09 -17.46
N ALA A 88 -1.96 13.18 -16.67
CA ALA A 88 -3.28 13.30 -16.09
C ALA A 88 -3.35 12.66 -14.70
N ASP A 89 -4.51 12.83 -14.06
CA ASP A 89 -4.88 12.14 -12.83
C ASP A 89 -5.56 10.82 -13.19
N TYR A 90 -4.96 9.71 -12.76
CA TYR A 90 -5.38 8.35 -13.07
C TYR A 90 -6.02 7.67 -11.85
N THR A 91 -6.99 6.82 -12.15
CA THR A 91 -7.58 5.84 -11.23
C THR A 91 -6.87 4.50 -11.45
N THR A 92 -6.34 3.93 -10.37
CA THR A 92 -5.86 2.55 -10.38
C THR A 92 -7.04 1.61 -10.19
N THR A 93 -7.15 0.60 -11.05
CA THR A 93 -8.06 -0.54 -10.88
C THR A 93 -7.23 -1.76 -10.48
N VAL A 94 -7.69 -2.44 -9.43
CA VAL A 94 -7.18 -3.74 -9.01
C VAL A 94 -8.34 -4.73 -9.08
N GLN A 95 -8.22 -5.73 -9.94
CA GLN A 95 -9.22 -6.78 -10.12
C GLN A 95 -8.62 -8.12 -9.74
N LEU A 96 -9.30 -8.87 -8.89
CA LEU A 96 -8.87 -10.17 -8.42
C LEU A 96 -9.71 -11.28 -9.05
N TYR A 97 -9.06 -12.36 -9.46
CA TYR A 97 -9.67 -13.50 -10.16
C TYR A 97 -9.31 -14.82 -9.47
N ASP A 98 -10.26 -15.76 -9.45
CA ASP A 98 -10.01 -17.14 -9.01
C ASP A 98 -9.38 -18.02 -10.10
N ALA A 99 -9.13 -19.30 -9.76
CA ALA A 99 -8.58 -20.29 -10.68
C ALA A 99 -9.45 -20.60 -11.90
N ASN A 100 -10.75 -20.25 -11.85
CA ASN A 100 -11.68 -20.40 -12.97
C ASN A 100 -11.79 -19.11 -13.80
N LEU A 101 -10.90 -18.13 -13.55
CA LEU A 101 -10.91 -16.80 -14.16
C LEU A 101 -12.22 -16.03 -13.90
N GLN A 102 -12.92 -16.35 -12.80
CA GLN A 102 -14.05 -15.56 -12.35
C GLN A 102 -13.53 -14.39 -11.52
N LYS A 103 -14.06 -13.19 -11.77
CA LYS A 103 -13.72 -12.01 -10.95
C LYS A 103 -14.33 -12.16 -9.56
N VAL A 104 -13.48 -12.18 -8.54
CA VAL A 104 -13.86 -12.38 -7.13
C VAL A 104 -13.80 -11.12 -6.28
N GLY A 105 -13.24 -10.04 -6.82
CA GLY A 105 -13.19 -8.75 -6.17
C GLY A 105 -12.61 -7.68 -7.10
N GLN A 106 -12.93 -6.43 -6.82
CA GLN A 106 -12.35 -5.29 -7.51
C GLN A 106 -12.33 -4.06 -6.60
N ASP A 107 -11.35 -3.20 -6.79
CA ASP A 107 -11.30 -1.89 -6.19
C ASP A 107 -10.70 -0.86 -7.18
N ASP A 108 -11.43 0.22 -7.40
CA ASP A 108 -11.04 1.33 -8.27
C ASP A 108 -10.92 2.60 -7.44
N ARG A 109 -9.75 3.23 -7.44
CA ARG A 109 -9.50 4.47 -6.68
C ARG A 109 -8.45 5.35 -7.33
N ALA A 110 -8.52 6.66 -7.07
CA ALA A 110 -7.49 7.60 -7.50
C ALA A 110 -6.11 7.16 -6.99
N ALA A 111 -5.15 6.97 -7.90
CA ALA A 111 -3.82 6.53 -7.51
C ALA A 111 -3.13 7.64 -6.71
N GLY A 112 -2.54 7.27 -5.56
CA GLY A 112 -2.01 8.25 -4.60
C GLY A 112 -3.08 8.96 -3.76
N GLY A 113 -4.35 8.57 -3.90
CA GLY A 113 -5.47 9.08 -3.12
C GLY A 113 -5.87 10.51 -3.46
N VAL A 114 -6.71 11.12 -2.60
CA VAL A 114 -7.32 12.44 -2.85
C VAL A 114 -6.30 13.58 -2.83
N PHE A 115 -5.20 13.43 -2.11
CA PHE A 115 -4.26 14.53 -1.83
C PHE A 115 -2.98 14.49 -2.67
N TYR A 116 -2.71 13.39 -3.37
CA TYR A 116 -1.48 13.25 -4.14
C TYR A 116 -1.70 12.51 -5.47
N PRO A 117 -2.51 13.10 -6.37
CA PRO A 117 -2.87 12.47 -7.62
C PRO A 117 -1.66 12.33 -8.56
N THR A 118 -1.78 11.47 -9.56
CA THR A 118 -0.67 11.06 -10.44
C THR A 118 0.00 12.20 -11.20
N SER A 119 -0.70 13.28 -11.53
CA SER A 119 -0.07 14.44 -12.20
C SER A 119 0.99 15.16 -11.35
N LEU A 120 0.98 14.93 -10.02
CA LEU A 120 1.97 15.45 -9.06
C LEU A 120 3.15 14.51 -8.84
N TRP A 121 3.08 13.29 -9.37
CA TRP A 121 4.16 12.32 -9.27
C TRP A 121 5.35 12.77 -10.13
N LYS A 122 6.55 12.65 -9.59
CA LYS A 122 7.80 13.10 -10.18
C LYS A 122 8.67 11.89 -10.56
N PRO A 123 9.35 11.93 -11.72
CA PRO A 123 10.33 10.90 -12.08
C PRO A 123 11.32 10.60 -10.95
N GLY A 124 11.62 9.33 -10.75
CA GLY A 124 12.45 8.79 -9.68
C GLY A 124 11.75 8.57 -8.34
N GLN A 125 10.48 8.98 -8.17
CA GLN A 125 9.74 8.68 -6.96
C GLN A 125 9.31 7.21 -6.90
N ILE A 126 9.31 6.66 -5.68
CA ILE A 126 8.69 5.38 -5.36
C ILE A 126 7.45 5.67 -4.51
N LEU A 127 6.29 5.19 -4.95
CA LEU A 127 5.01 5.39 -4.28
C LEU A 127 4.33 4.06 -3.95
N LEU A 128 3.58 4.07 -2.86
CA LEU A 128 2.75 2.95 -2.43
C LEU A 128 1.29 3.27 -2.73
N ASP A 129 0.68 2.47 -3.58
CA ASP A 129 -0.74 2.55 -3.90
C ASP A 129 -1.48 1.40 -3.21
N ARG A 130 -2.49 1.72 -2.39
CA ARG A 130 -3.11 0.76 -1.46
C ARG A 130 -4.56 0.56 -1.79
N HIS A 131 -4.93 -0.70 -1.99
CA HIS A 131 -6.27 -1.15 -2.31
C HIS A 131 -6.80 -2.10 -1.24
N ALA A 132 -8.09 -1.98 -0.94
CA ALA A 132 -8.81 -2.88 -0.05
C ALA A 132 -9.92 -3.52 -0.88
N VAL A 133 -9.70 -4.76 -1.28
CA VAL A 133 -10.58 -5.49 -2.20
C VAL A 133 -11.47 -6.43 -1.41
N MET A 134 -12.78 -6.24 -1.49
CA MET A 134 -13.74 -7.16 -0.88
C MET A 134 -13.92 -8.39 -1.78
N LEU A 135 -13.66 -9.57 -1.21
CA LEU A 135 -13.76 -10.86 -1.86
C LEU A 135 -15.16 -11.46 -1.73
N THR A 136 -15.66 -12.08 -2.80
CA THR A 136 -16.94 -12.80 -2.82
C THR A 136 -16.86 -14.26 -2.37
N GLY A 137 -15.71 -14.70 -1.87
CA GLY A 137 -15.56 -15.95 -1.11
C GLY A 137 -14.60 -16.99 -1.70
N GLN A 138 -14.20 -16.86 -2.96
CA GLN A 138 -13.15 -17.70 -3.53
C GLN A 138 -11.76 -17.07 -3.33
N THR A 139 -10.74 -17.91 -3.16
CA THR A 139 -9.35 -17.47 -3.06
C THR A 139 -8.89 -16.97 -4.43
N PRO A 140 -8.42 -15.71 -4.53
CA PRO A 140 -7.87 -15.22 -5.79
C PRO A 140 -6.53 -15.90 -6.09
N THR A 141 -6.28 -16.17 -7.37
CA THR A 141 -5.03 -16.74 -7.91
C THR A 141 -4.39 -15.85 -8.97
N ALA A 142 -5.07 -14.76 -9.33
CA ALA A 142 -4.54 -13.78 -10.27
C ALA A 142 -5.09 -12.39 -9.95
N MET A 143 -4.34 -11.37 -10.37
CA MET A 143 -4.69 -9.98 -10.29
C MET A 143 -4.44 -9.29 -11.62
N LEU A 144 -5.39 -8.46 -12.05
CA LEU A 144 -5.22 -7.51 -13.13
C LEU A 144 -5.09 -6.10 -12.52
N VAL A 145 -4.03 -5.40 -12.91
CA VAL A 145 -3.74 -4.02 -12.47
C VAL A 145 -3.74 -3.11 -13.68
N GLY A 146 -4.50 -2.02 -13.61
CA GLY A 146 -4.53 -1.01 -14.65
C GLY A 146 -4.62 0.39 -14.09
N MET A 147 -4.34 1.39 -14.92
CA MET A 147 -4.59 2.79 -14.62
C MET A 147 -5.35 3.42 -15.79
N TYR A 148 -6.39 4.18 -15.48
CA TYR A 148 -7.21 4.85 -16.49
C TYR A 148 -7.66 6.24 -16.06
N THR A 149 -8.05 7.06 -17.03
CA THR A 149 -8.60 8.40 -16.80
C THR A 149 -9.81 8.64 -17.71
N GLY A 150 -10.58 9.69 -17.43
CA GLY A 150 -11.72 10.10 -18.26
C GLY A 150 -13.02 9.30 -18.05
N ALA A 151 -14.10 9.77 -18.69
CA ALA A 151 -15.43 9.12 -18.68
C ALA A 151 -15.53 7.99 -19.71
N GLU A 152 -14.87 8.15 -20.85
CA GLU A 152 -14.50 7.07 -21.77
C GLU A 152 -13.15 6.59 -21.27
N ILE A 153 -13.09 5.39 -20.69
CA ILE A 153 -11.90 4.83 -20.04
C ILE A 153 -10.70 4.90 -20.99
N ASP A 154 -9.78 5.83 -20.72
CA ASP A 154 -8.52 5.96 -21.44
C ASP A 154 -7.40 5.35 -20.60
N LEU A 155 -6.84 4.25 -21.08
CA LEU A 155 -5.83 3.47 -20.36
C LEU A 155 -4.46 4.15 -20.47
N LEU A 156 -3.77 4.25 -19.34
CA LEU A 156 -2.37 4.72 -19.32
C LEU A 156 -1.44 3.82 -20.14
N ALA A 157 -1.66 2.51 -20.01
CA ALA A 157 -0.91 1.44 -20.68
C ALA A 157 -1.77 0.14 -20.66
N PRO A 158 -1.42 -0.89 -21.45
CA PRO A 158 -2.07 -2.19 -21.34
C PRO A 158 -2.00 -2.73 -19.90
N PRO A 159 -3.11 -3.25 -19.32
CA PRO A 159 -3.12 -3.74 -17.95
C PRO A 159 -2.09 -4.85 -17.71
N LEU A 160 -1.54 -4.88 -16.50
CA LEU A 160 -0.66 -5.96 -16.05
C LEU A 160 -1.50 -7.11 -15.50
N GLU A 161 -1.21 -8.33 -15.96
CA GLU A 161 -1.75 -9.57 -15.41
C GLU A 161 -0.68 -10.26 -14.57
N ILE A 162 -1.01 -10.57 -13.31
CA ILE A 162 -0.08 -11.11 -12.32
C ILE A 162 -0.71 -12.35 -11.68
N HIS A 163 -0.01 -13.48 -11.72
CA HIS A 163 -0.44 -14.74 -11.11
C HIS A 163 0.34 -15.02 -9.82
N PHE A 164 -0.34 -15.58 -8.81
CA PHE A 164 0.26 -15.91 -7.51
C PHE A 164 -0.38 -17.15 -6.85
#